data_AF-A0AAN9A4H5-F1
#
_entry.id   AF-A0AAN9A4H5-F1
#
_cell.length_a   1.000
_cell.length_b   1.000
_cell.length_c   1.000
_cell.angle_alpha   90.00
_cell.angle_beta   90.00
_cell.angle_gamma   90.00
#
_symmetry.space_group_name_H-M   'P 1'
#
loop_
_entity.id
_entity.type
_entity.pdbx_description
1 polymer ?
#
loop_
_entity_poly.entity_id
_entity_poly.type
_entity_poly.pdbx_seq_one_letter_code
_entity_poly.pdbx_strand_id
1 'polypeptide(L)'
;MLPDTRADVTGIGICHFELLRIPRTNLQPLPATTTLTANGSQMSPALGWLQDTLKLGNKSCIAKIQVHEGIQTFLLSFGHCQELGIISFDFPKPILTTTHVNGCAQLPLPATTSPSAARDFFLHEFRDVLVSK
;
A
#
# COMPACT_ATOMS: atom_id res chain seq x y z
N MET A 1 10.80 8.79 -2.36
CA MET A 1 9.86 8.08 -3.27
C MET A 1 9.58 6.72 -2.68
N LEU A 2 8.31 6.33 -2.60
CA LEU A 2 7.83 5.09 -2.02
C LEU A 2 7.00 4.33 -3.07
N PRO A 3 7.36 3.08 -3.41
CA PRO A 3 6.48 2.19 -4.16
C PRO A 3 5.20 1.92 -3.36
N ASP A 4 4.05 2.29 -3.91
CA ASP A 4 2.74 2.04 -3.32
C ASP A 4 1.91 1.15 -4.27
N THR A 5 2.17 -0.15 -4.18
CA THR A 5 1.59 -1.15 -5.08
C THR A 5 0.09 -1.36 -4.87
N ARG A 6 -0.53 -0.68 -3.89
CA ARG A 6 -1.98 -0.69 -3.68
C ARG A 6 -2.65 0.59 -4.21
N ALA A 7 -1.87 1.57 -4.65
CA ALA A 7 -2.38 2.79 -5.25
C ALA A 7 -2.55 2.62 -6.77
N ASP A 8 -3.70 3.05 -7.29
CA ASP A 8 -3.95 3.15 -8.72
C ASP A 8 -3.25 4.38 -9.35
N VAL A 9 -2.97 5.38 -8.52
CA VAL A 9 -2.50 6.70 -8.95
C VAL A 9 -1.14 7.03 -8.35
N THR A 10 -0.25 7.56 -9.17
CA THR A 10 1.02 8.14 -8.71
C THR A 10 0.79 9.55 -8.20
N GLY A 11 1.22 9.81 -6.97
CA GLY A 11 0.94 11.04 -6.25
C GLY A 11 2.21 11.68 -5.70
N ILE A 12 2.26 13.01 -5.73
CA ILE A 12 3.31 13.80 -5.10
C ILE A 12 2.69 14.81 -4.13
N GLY A 13 3.34 14.98 -2.99
CA GLY A 13 3.00 16.04 -2.04
C GLY A 13 3.31 17.43 -2.59
N ILE A 14 2.50 18.43 -2.25
CA ILE A 14 2.72 19.81 -2.70
C ILE A 14 4.11 20.34 -2.31
N CYS A 15 4.59 20.04 -1.10
CA CYS A 15 5.93 20.44 -0.67
C CYS A 15 7.03 19.84 -1.54
N HIS A 16 6.85 18.59 -2.01
CA HIS A 16 7.79 17.94 -2.91
C HIS A 16 7.69 18.47 -4.34
N PHE A 17 6.48 18.80 -4.79
CA PHE A 17 6.26 19.42 -6.10
C PHE A 17 6.94 20.79 -6.21
N GLU A 18 6.87 21.61 -5.16
CA GLU A 18 7.51 22.94 -5.15
C GLU A 18 9.04 22.88 -5.29
N LEU A 19 9.68 21.81 -4.82
CA LEU A 19 11.12 21.58 -5.02
C LEU A 19 11.49 21.37 -6.50
N LEU A 20 10.54 20.94 -7.34
CA LEU A 20 10.75 20.80 -8.79
C LEU A 20 10.82 22.16 -9.50
N ARG A 21 10.48 23.26 -8.81
CA ARG A 21 10.44 24.63 -9.35
C ARG A 21 9.54 24.77 -10.58
N ILE A 22 8.53 23.92 -10.68
CA ILE A 22 7.49 23.99 -11.71
C ILE A 22 6.37 24.90 -11.17
N PRO A 23 5.97 25.96 -11.88
CA PRO A 23 4.85 26.79 -11.47
C PRO A 23 3.56 25.97 -11.32
N ARG A 24 2.79 26.19 -10.25
CA ARG A 24 1.49 25.52 -10.04
C ARG A 24 0.50 25.75 -11.20
N THR A 25 0.64 26.85 -11.93
CA THR A 25 -0.15 27.18 -13.14
C THR A 25 0.05 26.18 -14.29
N ASN A 26 1.11 25.37 -14.24
CA ASN A 26 1.36 24.34 -15.24
C ASN A 26 0.59 23.04 -14.95
N LEU A 27 -0.03 22.93 -13.77
CA LEU A 27 -0.87 21.80 -13.43
C LEU A 27 -2.13 21.84 -14.29
N GLN A 28 -2.42 20.70 -14.90
CA GLN A 28 -3.67 20.48 -15.59
C GLN A 28 -4.78 20.21 -14.59
N PRO A 29 -6.00 20.71 -14.84
CA PRO A 29 -7.14 20.39 -13.98
C PRO A 29 -7.41 18.89 -14.02
N LEU A 30 -7.79 18.33 -12.88
CA LEU A 30 -8.27 16.96 -12.79
C LEU A 30 -9.79 17.01 -12.58
N PRO A 31 -10.59 16.20 -13.31
CA PRO A 31 -11.99 16.01 -12.97
C PRO A 31 -12.10 15.59 -11.51
N ALA A 32 -13.18 16.00 -10.83
CA ALA A 32 -13.43 15.56 -9.47
C ALA A 32 -13.62 14.04 -9.45
N THR A 33 -12.56 13.30 -9.10
CA THR A 33 -12.59 11.85 -8.93
C THR A 33 -12.40 11.52 -7.46
N THR A 34 -13.24 10.62 -6.96
CA THR A 34 -13.13 10.15 -5.58
C THR A 34 -11.92 9.24 -5.46
N THR A 35 -10.82 9.73 -4.89
CA THR A 35 -9.67 8.91 -4.51
C THR A 35 -9.85 8.51 -3.05
N LEU A 36 -9.66 7.24 -2.73
CA LEU A 36 -9.82 6.72 -1.39
C LEU A 36 -8.45 6.46 -0.76
N THR A 37 -8.32 6.73 0.53
CA THR A 37 -7.16 6.32 1.32
C THR A 37 -7.29 4.84 1.71
N ALA A 38 -6.23 4.27 2.26
CA ALA A 38 -6.21 2.88 2.72
C ALA A 38 -7.26 2.57 3.81
N ASN A 39 -7.77 3.58 4.55
CA ASN A 39 -8.81 3.39 5.56
C ASN A 39 -10.24 3.55 5.00
N GLY A 40 -10.37 3.79 3.68
CA GLY A 40 -11.66 4.00 3.01
C GLY A 40 -12.18 5.43 3.06
N SER A 41 -11.50 6.36 3.73
CA SER A 41 -11.84 7.78 3.69
C SER A 41 -11.52 8.37 2.32
N GLN A 42 -12.23 9.43 1.94
CA GLN A 42 -11.86 10.18 0.75
C GLN A 42 -10.58 10.99 1.01
N MET A 43 -9.70 11.02 0.01
CA MET A 43 -8.59 11.97 -0.02
C MET A 43 -9.13 13.35 -0.39
N SER A 44 -8.45 14.39 0.10
CA SER A 44 -8.62 15.73 -0.43
C SER A 44 -8.39 15.72 -1.95
N PRO A 45 -9.19 16.48 -2.72
CA PRO A 45 -9.03 16.57 -4.16
C PRO A 45 -7.59 16.91 -4.56
N ALA A 46 -7.12 16.34 -5.66
CA ALA A 46 -5.84 16.75 -6.23
C ALA A 46 -5.90 18.24 -6.62
N LEU A 47 -4.80 18.96 -6.41
CA LEU A 47 -4.64 20.34 -6.86
C LEU A 47 -4.57 20.41 -8.40
N GLY A 48 -4.22 19.30 -9.02
CA GLY A 48 -4.09 19.12 -10.45
C GLY A 48 -3.14 17.97 -10.75
N TRP A 49 -2.74 17.84 -12.00
CA TRP A 49 -1.80 16.82 -12.42
C TRP A 49 -0.80 17.36 -13.44
N LEU A 50 0.34 16.70 -13.54
CA LEU A 50 1.29 16.90 -14.63
C LEU A 50 1.63 15.56 -15.29
N GLN A 51 2.12 15.63 -16.51
CA GLN A 51 2.74 14.49 -17.18
C GLN A 51 4.25 14.69 -17.18
N ASP A 52 5.00 13.68 -16.72
CA ASP A 52 6.45 13.71 -16.80
C ASP A 52 7.02 12.30 -17.01
N THR A 53 8.29 12.21 -17.38
CA THR A 53 9.00 10.93 -17.54
C THR A 53 9.63 10.52 -16.22
N LEU A 54 9.17 9.41 -15.65
CA LEU A 54 9.86 8.75 -14.54
C LEU A 54 10.98 7.87 -15.08
N LYS A 55 12.15 7.90 -14.44
CA LYS A 55 13.31 7.09 -14.82
C LYS A 55 13.88 6.36 -13.62
N LEU A 56 14.10 5.06 -13.78
CA LEU A 56 14.75 4.20 -12.80
C LEU A 56 15.78 3.32 -13.50
N GLY A 57 17.07 3.63 -13.31
CA GLY A 57 18.16 2.96 -14.03
C GLY A 57 18.02 3.10 -15.55
N ASN A 58 17.89 1.97 -16.25
CA ASN A 58 17.69 1.91 -17.70
C ASN A 58 16.20 1.83 -18.12
N LYS A 59 15.27 1.87 -17.16
CA LYS A 59 13.83 1.89 -17.41
C LYS A 59 13.28 3.30 -17.28
N SER A 60 12.27 3.60 -18.09
CA SER A 60 11.53 4.86 -18.00
C SER A 60 10.10 4.68 -18.47
N CYS A 61 9.19 5.47 -17.92
CA CYS A 61 7.82 5.55 -18.39
C CYS A 61 7.27 6.97 -18.29
N ILE A 62 6.24 7.25 -19.08
CA ILE A 62 5.50 8.51 -19.02
C ILE A 62 4.43 8.35 -17.95
N ALA A 63 4.51 9.16 -16.90
CA ALA A 63 3.60 9.09 -15.77
C ALA A 63 2.70 10.33 -15.71
N LYS A 64 1.41 10.09 -15.49
CA LYS A 64 0.50 11.10 -14.96
C LYS A 64 0.68 11.15 -13.44
N ILE A 65 1.14 12.29 -12.93
CA ILE A 65 1.46 12.51 -11.51
C ILE A 65 0.44 13.50 -10.94
N GLN A 66 -0.34 13.07 -9.96
CA GLN A 66 -1.28 13.94 -9.26
C GLN A 66 -0.61 14.66 -8.10
N VAL A 67 -0.90 15.95 -7.92
CA VAL A 67 -0.36 16.77 -6.83
C VAL A 67 -1.40 16.92 -5.73
N HIS A 68 -1.05 16.57 -4.51
CA HIS A 68 -1.96 16.64 -3.35
C HIS A 68 -1.31 17.39 -2.18
N GLU A 69 -2.13 18.06 -1.35
CA GLU A 69 -1.65 18.70 -0.12
C GLU A 69 -1.33 17.69 0.98
N GLY A 70 -2.13 16.62 1.10
CA GLY A 70 -2.03 15.64 2.19
C GLY A 70 -0.99 14.53 2.01
N ILE A 71 -0.33 14.46 0.85
CA ILE A 71 0.69 13.43 0.59
C ILE A 71 2.04 13.91 1.12
N GLN A 72 2.66 13.16 2.03
CA GLN A 72 3.95 13.51 2.59
C GLN A 72 5.15 12.93 1.82
N THR A 73 4.96 11.99 0.90
CA THR A 73 6.04 11.35 0.14
C THR A 73 5.60 11.11 -1.30
N PHE A 74 6.52 11.10 -2.26
CA PHE A 74 6.18 10.71 -3.62
C PHE A 74 5.76 9.23 -3.64
N LEU A 75 4.50 8.95 -3.95
CA LEU A 75 3.90 7.61 -4.03
C LEU A 75 3.84 7.16 -5.49
N LEU A 76 4.37 5.96 -5.76
CA LEU A 76 4.41 5.40 -7.10
C LEU A 76 3.38 4.28 -7.22
N SER A 77 2.43 4.43 -8.13
CA SER A 77 1.30 3.50 -8.30
C SER A 77 1.74 2.12 -8.75
N PHE A 78 0.84 1.16 -8.59
CA PHE A 78 1.00 -0.22 -9.09
C PHE A 78 1.46 -0.27 -10.55
N GLY A 79 0.75 0.43 -11.46
CA GLY A 79 1.07 0.42 -12.89
C GLY A 79 2.47 0.95 -13.19
N HIS A 80 2.84 2.11 -12.62
CA HIS A 80 4.20 2.63 -12.83
C HIS A 80 5.27 1.79 -12.12
N CYS A 81 4.94 1.08 -11.03
CA CYS A 81 5.85 0.11 -10.43
C CYS A 81 6.16 -1.04 -11.38
N GLN A 82 5.17 -1.50 -12.16
CA GLN A 82 5.39 -2.53 -13.20
C GLN A 82 6.24 -1.98 -14.36
N GLU A 83 5.90 -0.80 -14.87
CA GLU A 83 6.60 -0.18 -16.01
C GLU A 83 8.08 0.13 -15.71
N LEU A 84 8.37 0.60 -14.49
CA LEU A 84 9.73 0.85 -14.03
C LEU A 84 10.47 -0.43 -13.59
N GLY A 85 9.81 -1.59 -13.60
CA GLY A 85 10.39 -2.88 -13.21
C GLY A 85 10.64 -3.04 -11.71
N ILE A 86 9.96 -2.25 -10.86
CA ILE A 86 10.00 -2.40 -9.40
C ILE A 86 9.26 -3.68 -8.97
N ILE A 87 8.16 -4.00 -9.66
CA ILE A 87 7.42 -5.26 -9.51
C ILE A 87 7.26 -5.93 -10.87
N SER A 88 7.09 -7.26 -10.88
CA SER A 88 6.82 -8.00 -12.12
C SER A 88 5.43 -7.68 -12.67
N PHE A 89 5.26 -7.77 -13.99
CA PHE A 89 3.94 -7.78 -14.62
C PHE A 89 3.07 -8.96 -14.17
N ASP A 90 3.69 -10.06 -13.71
CA ASP A 90 2.99 -11.23 -13.16
C ASP A 90 2.60 -11.06 -11.68
N PHE A 91 2.82 -9.88 -11.08
CA PHE A 91 2.46 -9.61 -9.69
C PHE A 91 1.05 -9.01 -9.58
N PRO A 92 0.25 -9.36 -8.55
CA PRO A 92 0.52 -10.42 -7.57
C PRO A 92 0.31 -11.81 -8.19
N LYS A 93 1.21 -12.75 -7.89
CA LYS A 93 1.04 -14.13 -8.34
C LYS A 93 -0.10 -14.77 -7.54
N PRO A 94 -1.08 -15.40 -8.20
CA PRO A 94 -2.08 -16.21 -7.52
C PRO A 94 -1.39 -17.26 -6.65
N ILE A 95 -1.87 -17.43 -5.42
CA ILE A 95 -1.45 -18.57 -4.60
C ILE A 95 -2.14 -19.80 -5.20
N LEU A 96 -1.46 -20.48 -6.12
CA LEU A 96 -2.01 -21.61 -6.88
C LEU A 96 -2.28 -22.83 -6.00
N THR A 97 -1.55 -22.96 -4.89
CA THR A 97 -1.74 -24.01 -3.90
C THR A 97 -1.43 -23.43 -2.52
N THR A 98 -2.48 -23.11 -1.76
CA THR A 98 -2.32 -23.12 -0.31
C THR A 98 -2.29 -24.61 0.05
N THR A 99 -1.10 -25.21 0.14
CA THR A 99 -0.98 -26.34 1.07
C THR A 99 -1.23 -25.70 2.42
N HIS A 100 -2.50 -25.70 2.86
CA HIS A 100 -2.75 -25.67 4.27
C HIS A 100 -2.03 -26.91 4.78
N VAL A 101 -0.78 -26.74 5.22
CA VAL A 101 -0.37 -27.51 6.38
C VAL A 101 -1.50 -27.28 7.34
N ASN A 102 -2.32 -28.32 7.54
CA ASN A 102 -3.11 -28.46 8.75
C ASN A 102 -2.07 -28.52 9.89
N GLY A 103 -1.42 -27.39 10.14
CA GLY A 103 -0.60 -27.09 11.31
C GLY A 103 -1.51 -26.72 12.48
N CYS A 104 -2.83 -26.60 12.25
CA CYS A 104 -3.76 -27.29 13.11
C CYS A 104 -3.55 -28.80 12.94
N ALA A 105 -2.41 -29.33 13.41
CA ALA A 105 -2.53 -30.51 14.22
C ALA A 105 -3.63 -30.15 15.20
N GLN A 106 -4.71 -30.92 15.18
CA GLN A 106 -5.87 -30.73 16.02
C GLN A 106 -5.37 -30.80 17.47
N LEU A 107 -4.82 -29.70 17.97
CA LEU A 107 -4.71 -29.44 19.39
C LEU A 107 -6.15 -29.68 19.84
N PRO A 108 -6.40 -30.64 20.74
CA PRO A 108 -7.71 -30.81 21.29
C PRO A 108 -8.00 -29.53 22.08
N LEU A 109 -8.50 -28.52 21.37
CA LEU A 109 -8.98 -27.29 21.95
C LEU A 109 -10.12 -27.76 22.85
N PRO A 110 -10.02 -27.59 24.17
CA PRO A 110 -11.14 -27.88 25.03
C PRO A 110 -12.31 -27.05 24.50
N ALA A 111 -13.50 -27.65 24.39
CA ALA A 111 -14.71 -26.95 23.97
C ALA A 111 -15.12 -25.97 25.10
N THR A 112 -14.35 -24.91 25.28
CA THR A 112 -14.54 -23.94 26.35
C THR A 112 -15.62 -22.96 25.92
N THR A 113 -16.71 -22.90 26.67
CA THR A 113 -17.86 -22.02 26.40
C THR A 113 -17.68 -20.61 26.96
N SER A 114 -16.50 -20.26 27.51
CA SER A 114 -16.25 -18.94 28.09
C SER A 114 -14.89 -18.34 27.69
N PRO A 115 -14.80 -17.01 27.55
CA PRO A 115 -13.55 -16.30 27.26
C PRO A 115 -12.44 -16.51 28.30
N SER A 116 -12.79 -16.73 29.58
CA SER A 116 -11.79 -16.94 30.64
C SER A 116 -11.07 -18.27 30.47
N ALA A 117 -11.81 -19.34 30.17
CA ALA A 117 -11.23 -20.67 29.97
C ALA A 117 -10.35 -20.74 28.71
N ALA A 118 -10.70 -20.02 27.65
CA ALA A 118 -9.86 -19.89 26.46
C ALA A 118 -8.55 -19.15 26.75
N ARG A 119 -8.59 -18.08 27.58
CA ARG A 119 -7.40 -17.35 28.01
C ARG A 119 -6.47 -18.25 28.83
N ASP A 120 -7.01 -18.98 29.80
CA ASP A 120 -6.20 -19.86 30.66
C ASP A 120 -5.54 -20.99 29.87
N PHE A 121 -6.26 -21.59 28.91
CA PHE A 121 -5.69 -22.58 27.99
C PHE A 121 -4.53 -21.99 27.19
N PHE A 122 -4.71 -20.80 26.61
CA PHE A 122 -3.67 -20.15 25.82
C PHE A 122 -2.42 -19.83 26.65
N LEU A 123 -2.61 -19.29 27.85
CA LEU A 123 -1.53 -19.00 28.79
C LEU A 123 -0.84 -20.27 29.33
N HIS A 124 -1.49 -21.43 29.26
CA HIS A 124 -0.88 -22.70 29.63
C HIS A 124 -0.07 -23.29 28.48
N GLU A 125 -0.67 -23.35 27.28
CA GLU A 125 -0.13 -24.11 26.17
C GLU A 125 0.98 -23.38 25.39
N PHE A 126 0.94 -22.05 25.40
CA PHE A 126 1.88 -21.20 24.65
C PHE A 126 2.76 -20.35 25.58
N ARG A 127 3.13 -20.87 26.75
CA ARG A 127 3.98 -20.15 27.74
C ARG A 127 5.33 -19.74 27.19
N ASP A 128 5.88 -20.54 26.30
CA ASP A 128 7.15 -20.34 25.60
C ASP A 128 7.09 -19.19 24.58
N VAL A 129 5.93 -18.95 23.97
CA VAL A 129 5.68 -17.81 23.08
C VAL A 129 5.44 -16.51 23.86
N LEU A 130 4.91 -16.65 25.08
CA LEU A 130 4.69 -15.54 26.00
C LEU A 130 6.02 -15.18 26.66
N VAL A 131 6.86 -14.47 25.91
CA VAL A 131 8.08 -13.86 26.43
C VAL A 131 7.69 -13.00 27.63
N SER A 132 8.12 -13.42 28.84
CA SER A 132 8.01 -12.57 30.01
C SER A 132 8.86 -11.33 29.76
N LYS A 133 8.27 -10.15 29.96
CA LYS A 133 9.00 -8.88 29.96
C LYS A 133 10.05 -8.87 31.06
#